data_AF-A0A1F2P940-F1
#
_entry.id   AF-A0A1F2P940-F1
#
_cell.length_a   1.000
_cell.length_b   1.000
_cell.length_c   1.000
_cell.angle_alpha   90.00
_cell.angle_beta   90.00
_cell.angle_gamma   90.00
#
_symmetry.space_group_name_H-M   'P 1'
#
loop_
_entity.id
_entity.type
_entity.pdbx_description
1 polymer ?
#
loop_
_entity_poly.entity_id
_entity_poly.type
_entity_poly.pdbx_seq_one_letter_code
_entity_poly.pdbx_strand_id
1 'polypeptide(L)' 'MWNEEQKLLVTVPNHHELAKGTLISIMKQAKIEREEFLSKLK' A
#
# COMPACT_ATOMS: atom_id res chain seq x y z
N MET A 1 10.76 -4.54 -26.34
CA MET A 1 10.76 -3.89 -25.02
C MET A 1 9.58 -4.46 -24.25
N TRP A 2 9.82 -5.30 -23.26
CA TRP A 2 8.76 -5.92 -22.48
C TRP A 2 8.41 -4.96 -21.33
N ASN A 3 7.34 -4.18 -21.51
CA ASN A 3 6.69 -3.47 -20.41
C ASN A 3 5.72 -4.45 -19.76
N GLU A 4 6.22 -5.40 -18.97
CA GLU A 4 5.33 -6.10 -18.03
C GLU A 4 5.09 -5.13 -16.88
N GLU A 5 3.86 -4.62 -16.76
CA GLU A 5 3.42 -3.93 -15.55
C GLU A 5 3.73 -4.84 -14.36
N GLN A 6 4.71 -4.44 -13.54
CA GLN A 6 5.08 -5.19 -12.35
C GLN A 6 3.93 -5.09 -11.33
N LYS A 7 3.12 -6.14 -11.26
CA LYS A 7 2.08 -6.27 -10.24
C LYS A 7 2.74 -6.49 -8.88
N LEU A 8 2.54 -5.57 -7.95
CA LEU A 8 2.96 -5.73 -6.56
C LEU A 8 1.84 -6.42 -5.78
N LEU A 9 2.19 -7.50 -5.09
CA LEU A 9 1.29 -8.20 -4.18
C LEU A 9 1.61 -7.77 -2.75
N VAL A 10 0.59 -7.32 -2.01
CA VAL A 10 0.72 -6.95 -0.60
C VAL A 10 -0.39 -7.62 0.20
N THR A 11 -0.04 -8.16 1.36
CA THR A 11 -1.01 -8.76 2.29
C THR A 11 -1.43 -7.73 3.32
N VAL A 12 -2.74 -7.53 3.46
CA VAL A 12 -3.32 -6.60 4.44
C VAL A 12 -4.15 -7.40 5.44
N PRO A 13 -3.92 -7.24 6.76
CA PRO A 13 -4.77 -7.86 7.77
C PRO A 13 -6.23 -7.38 7.66
N ASN A 14 -7.17 -8.31 7.76
CA ASN A 14 -8.60 -8.00 7.74
C ASN A 14 -9.11 -7.67 9.15
N HIS A 15 -9.16 -6.38 9.48
CA HIS A 15 -9.64 -5.87 10.77
C HIS A 15 -10.10 -4.42 10.62
N HIS A 16 -10.89 -3.90 11.57
CA HIS A 16 -11.48 -2.56 11.46
C HIS A 16 -10.44 -1.42 11.49
N GLU A 17 -9.39 -1.55 12.30
CA GLU A 17 -8.35 -0.52 12.46
C GLU A 17 -6.95 -1.11 12.34
N LEU A 18 -6.10 -0.49 11.51
CA LEU A 18 -4.67 -0.79 11.41
C LEU A 18 -3.89 0.01 12.43
N ALA A 19 -3.04 -0.66 13.21
CA ALA A 19 -1.99 0.03 13.95
C ALA A 19 -1.12 0.84 12.98
N LYS A 20 -0.70 2.03 13.39
CA LYS A 20 0.08 2.97 12.55
C LYS A 20 1.32 2.31 11.93
N GLY A 21 2.05 1.50 12.70
CA GLY A 21 3.23 0.78 12.21
C GLY A 21 2.92 -0.24 11.12
N THR A 22 1.79 -0.94 11.24
CA THR A 22 1.30 -1.90 10.25
C THR A 22 0.94 -1.20 8.95
N LEU A 23 0.20 -0.08 9.03
CA LEU A 23 -0.15 0.72 7.85
C LEU A 23 1.11 1.23 7.13
N ILE A 24 2.10 1.75 7.87
CA ILE A 24 3.37 2.20 7.29
C ILE A 24 4.11 1.05 6.59
N SER A 25 4.14 -0.14 7.20
CA SER A 25 4.79 -1.32 6.60
C SER A 25 4.12 -1.75 5.29
N ILE A 26 2.79 -1.75 5.26
CA ILE A 26 1.99 -2.05 4.06
C ILE A 26 2.28 -1.03 2.95
N MET A 27 2.26 0.26 3.26
CA MET A 27 2.53 1.32 2.28
C MET A 27 3.93 1.20 1.68
N LYS A 28 4.94 0.89 2.50
CA LYS A 28 6.32 0.63 2.04
C LYS A 28 6.40 -0.57 1.09
N GLN A 29 5.72 -1.68 1.40
CA GLN A 29 5.67 -2.86 0.54
C GLN A 29 4.96 -2.58 -0.79
N ALA A 30 3.89 -1.79 -0.73
CA ALA A 30 3.14 -1.34 -1.90
C ALA A 30 3.89 -0.29 -2.74
N LYS A 31 5.01 0.25 -2.23
CA LYS A 31 5.75 1.39 -2.81
C LYS A 31 4.86 2.62 -3.02
N ILE A 32 3.96 2.88 -2.07
CA ILE A 32 3.03 4.00 -2.09
C ILE A 32 3.49 5.05 -1.08
N GLU A 33 3.63 6.27 -1.53
CA GLU A 33 3.95 7.41 -0.67
C GLU A 33 2.72 7.89 0.12
N ARG A 34 2.97 8.64 1.20
CA ARG A 34 1.89 9.11 2.09
C ARG A 34 0.85 9.94 1.33
N GLU A 35 1.31 10.87 0.51
CA GLU A 35 0.45 11.78 -0.26
C GLU A 35 -0.39 11.01 -1.27
N GLU A 36 0.21 10.02 -1.94
CA GLU A 36 -0.50 9.13 -2.86
C GLU A 36 -1.59 8.33 -2.13
N PHE A 37 -1.26 7.74 -0.98
CA PHE A 37 -2.23 7.02 -0.15
C PHE A 37 -3.40 7.92 0.27
N LEU A 38 -3.11 9.12 0.81
CA LEU A 38 -4.13 10.07 1.24
C LEU A 38 -5.01 10.55 0.08
N SER A 39 -4.47 10.65 -1.14
CA SER A 39 -5.23 11.04 -2.33
C SER A 39 -6.37 10.06 -2.68
N LYS A 40 -6.29 8.81 -2.20
CA LYS A 40 -7.26 7.75 -2.47
C LYS A 40 -8.37 7.65 -1.41
N LEU A 41 -8.28 8.39 -0.31
CA LEU A 41 -9.27 8.36 0.78
C LEU A 41 -10.50 9.27 0.53
N LYS A 42 -10.82 9.56 -0.74
CA LYS A 42 -11.97 10.40 -1.10
C LYS A 42 -13.31 9.70 -0.89
#